data_AF-A0A1F6V915-F1
#
_entry.id   AF-A0A1F6V915-F1
#
_cell.length_a   1.000
_cell.length_b   1.000
_cell.length_c   1.000
_cell.angle_alpha   90.00
_cell.angle_beta   90.00
_cell.angle_gamma   90.00
#
_symmetry.space_group_name_H-M   'P 1'
#
loop_
_entity.id
_entity.type
_entity.pdbx_description
1 polymer ?
#
loop_
_entity_poly.entity_id
_entity_poly.type
_entity_poly.pdbx_seq_one_letter_code
_entity_poly.pdbx_strand_id
1 'polypeptide(L)'
;MVLDVDEFKRVNDKLGHASGDKLLKALAQRLSDGIRGADTACRYGGDEFVVMLSEIDNSDTAVTLAVELGTRLGQPYIIDGYEIHMTVSVGTAVYPGDGKTYDALIKQADIAMYRAKGTGSNISIFAAPKQRLGKAATQNQDASKGADRGHEYDPTTRDDSALAS
;
A
#
# COMPACT_ATOMS: atom_id res chain seq x y z
N MET A 1 3.26 -5.70 -10.77
CA MET A 1 3.89 -4.57 -10.05
C MET A 1 4.21 -3.48 -11.05
N VAL A 2 4.13 -2.23 -10.62
CA VAL A 2 4.55 -1.06 -11.38
C VAL A 2 5.68 -0.39 -10.62
N LEU A 3 6.71 0.04 -11.33
CA LEU A 3 7.90 0.68 -10.81
C LEU A 3 8.14 1.98 -11.59
N ASP A 4 8.52 3.03 -10.89
CA ASP A 4 8.84 4.35 -11.48
C ASP A 4 10.16 4.84 -10.90
N VAL A 5 11.03 5.39 -11.75
CA VAL A 5 12.32 5.96 -11.33
C VAL A 5 12.12 7.36 -10.77
N ASP A 6 12.32 7.50 -9.45
CA ASP A 6 12.12 8.78 -8.79
C ASP A 6 13.09 9.84 -9.32
N GLU A 7 12.57 11.03 -9.61
CA GLU A 7 13.34 12.19 -10.07
C GLU A 7 14.16 11.93 -11.37
N PHE A 8 13.77 10.98 -12.22
CA PHE A 8 14.50 10.68 -13.47
C PHE A 8 14.70 11.91 -14.36
N LYS A 9 13.70 12.79 -14.43
CA LYS A 9 13.80 14.07 -15.16
C LYS A 9 14.97 14.91 -14.65
N ARG A 10 15.23 14.94 -13.34
CA ARG A 10 16.35 15.68 -12.75
C ARG A 10 17.71 15.13 -13.18
N VAL A 11 17.80 13.83 -13.43
CA VAL A 11 19.00 13.21 -14.02
C VAL A 11 19.18 13.69 -15.46
N ASN A 12 18.13 13.64 -16.27
CA ASN A 12 18.19 14.12 -17.67
C ASN A 12 18.53 15.60 -17.76
N ASP A 13 17.91 16.44 -16.93
CA ASP A 13 18.11 17.88 -16.93
C ASP A 13 19.55 18.25 -16.50
N LYS A 14 20.21 17.42 -15.68
CA LYS A 14 21.59 17.65 -15.20
C LYS A 14 22.69 17.02 -16.07
N LEU A 15 22.48 15.79 -16.53
CA LEU A 15 23.50 14.96 -17.19
C LEU A 15 23.20 14.69 -18.66
N GLY A 16 22.05 15.16 -19.16
CA GLY A 16 21.58 14.95 -20.52
C GLY A 16 20.90 13.60 -20.74
N HIS A 17 20.08 13.54 -21.79
CA HIS A 17 19.30 12.35 -22.15
C HIS A 17 20.17 11.12 -22.44
N ALA A 18 21.37 11.28 -23.00
CA ALA A 18 22.27 10.16 -23.26
C ALA A 18 22.70 9.45 -21.97
N SER A 19 22.92 10.19 -20.89
CA SER A 19 23.21 9.63 -19.55
C SER A 19 21.97 8.97 -18.95
N GLY A 20 20.79 9.58 -19.15
CA GLY A 20 19.51 8.98 -18.76
C GLY A 20 19.26 7.64 -19.44
N ASP A 21 19.54 7.51 -20.73
CA ASP A 21 19.41 6.24 -21.46
C ASP A 21 20.34 5.16 -20.93
N LYS A 22 21.58 5.52 -20.58
CA LYS A 22 22.54 4.60 -19.94
C LYS A 22 22.04 4.15 -18.57
N LEU A 23 21.48 5.08 -17.79
CA LEU A 23 20.89 4.78 -16.49
C LEU A 23 19.71 3.80 -16.63
N LEU A 24 18.79 4.03 -17.57
CA LEU A 24 17.66 3.11 -17.79
C LEU A 24 18.10 1.72 -18.24
N LYS A 25 19.15 1.62 -19.06
CA LYS A 25 19.75 0.32 -19.44
C LYS A 25 20.36 -0.39 -18.24
N ALA A 26 21.12 0.33 -17.40
CA ALA A 26 21.72 -0.23 -16.21
C ALA A 26 20.67 -0.68 -15.19
N LEU A 27 19.60 0.10 -15.03
CA LEU A 27 18.45 -0.23 -14.18
C LEU A 27 17.72 -1.46 -14.71
N ALA A 28 17.45 -1.53 -16.01
CA ALA A 28 16.81 -2.69 -16.63
C ALA A 28 17.62 -3.99 -16.43
N GLN A 29 18.95 -3.92 -16.57
CA GLN A 29 19.82 -5.06 -16.29
C GLN A 29 19.73 -5.47 -14.82
N ARG A 30 19.86 -4.50 -13.89
CA ARG A 30 19.81 -4.77 -12.45
C ARG A 30 18.46 -5.32 -12.01
N LEU A 31 17.37 -4.88 -12.63
CA LEU A 31 16.01 -5.41 -12.43
C LEU A 31 15.92 -6.85 -12.94
N SER A 32 16.39 -7.12 -14.15
CA SER A 32 16.38 -8.46 -14.74
C SER A 32 17.13 -9.46 -13.88
N ASP A 33 18.28 -9.06 -13.32
CA ASP A 33 19.07 -9.91 -12.41
C ASP A 33 18.43 -10.08 -11.02
N GLY A 34 17.37 -9.32 -10.72
CA GLY A 34 16.64 -9.31 -9.46
C GLY A 34 15.31 -10.04 -9.46
N ILE A 35 14.89 -10.56 -10.60
CA ILE A 35 13.66 -11.34 -10.72
C ILE A 35 13.98 -12.81 -11.02
N ARG A 36 13.01 -13.70 -10.81
CA ARG A 36 13.17 -15.13 -11.14
C ARG A 36 13.02 -15.33 -12.65
N GLY A 37 13.55 -16.42 -13.18
CA GLY A 37 13.39 -16.75 -14.61
C GLY A 37 11.94 -17.00 -15.05
N ALA A 38 11.02 -17.27 -14.11
CA ALA A 38 9.59 -17.40 -14.37
C ALA A 38 8.84 -16.06 -14.34
N ASP A 39 9.44 -15.02 -13.78
CA ASP A 39 8.88 -13.68 -13.73
C ASP A 39 9.22 -12.93 -15.01
N THR A 40 8.45 -11.89 -15.33
CA THR A 40 8.69 -11.07 -16.53
C THR A 40 8.78 -9.61 -16.15
N ALA A 41 9.86 -8.95 -16.57
CA ALA A 41 10.00 -7.50 -16.50
C ALA A 41 9.88 -6.88 -17.90
N CYS A 42 9.22 -5.73 -18.00
CA CYS A 42 9.20 -4.92 -19.20
C CYS A 42 9.29 -3.43 -18.85
N ARG A 43 9.78 -2.63 -19.79
CA ARG A 43 9.68 -1.17 -19.73
C ARG A 43 8.32 -0.77 -20.31
N TYR A 44 7.47 -0.16 -19.49
CA TYR A 44 6.08 0.14 -19.86
C TYR A 44 5.99 1.47 -20.64
N GLY A 45 6.79 2.45 -20.26
CA GLY A 45 6.91 3.74 -20.93
C GLY A 45 7.92 4.61 -20.20
N GLY A 46 8.56 5.58 -20.88
CA GLY A 46 9.45 6.55 -20.23
C GLY A 46 10.44 5.89 -19.26
N ASP A 47 10.29 6.19 -17.98
CA ASP A 47 11.02 5.68 -16.82
C ASP A 47 10.25 4.67 -15.95
N GLU A 48 9.11 4.19 -16.46
CA GLU A 48 8.24 3.21 -15.81
C GLU A 48 8.54 1.78 -16.30
N PHE A 49 8.51 0.85 -15.34
CA PHE A 49 8.70 -0.58 -15.55
C PHE A 49 7.55 -1.36 -14.93
N VAL A 50 7.21 -2.49 -15.53
CA VAL A 50 6.25 -3.45 -15.00
C VAL A 50 6.95 -4.76 -14.75
N VAL A 51 6.66 -5.36 -13.59
CA VAL A 51 7.07 -6.73 -13.27
C VAL A 51 5.82 -7.57 -13.04
N MET A 52 5.67 -8.62 -13.85
CA MET A 52 4.65 -9.64 -13.69
C MET A 52 5.26 -10.82 -12.93
N LEU A 53 4.70 -11.11 -11.77
CA LEU A 53 5.10 -12.27 -10.97
C LEU A 53 4.23 -13.46 -11.31
N SER A 54 4.87 -14.56 -11.67
CA SER A 54 4.20 -15.82 -11.98
C SER A 54 4.03 -16.65 -10.71
N GLU A 55 2.86 -17.26 -10.53
CA GLU A 55 2.61 -18.27 -9.49
C GLU A 55 3.03 -17.84 -8.06
N ILE A 56 2.51 -16.71 -7.59
CA ILE A 56 2.74 -16.28 -6.21
C ILE A 56 1.81 -17.00 -5.23
N ASP A 57 2.36 -17.49 -4.11
CA ASP A 57 1.61 -18.21 -3.07
C ASP A 57 0.60 -17.30 -2.34
N ASN A 58 0.97 -16.04 -2.12
CA ASN A 58 0.14 -15.04 -1.47
C ASN A 58 0.66 -13.61 -1.74
N SER A 59 -0.09 -12.62 -1.26
CA SER A 59 0.25 -11.20 -1.41
C SER A 59 1.57 -10.81 -0.74
N ASP A 60 1.97 -11.50 0.33
CA ASP A 60 3.17 -11.16 1.09
C ASP A 60 4.43 -11.45 0.26
N THR A 61 4.40 -12.48 -0.60
CA THR A 61 5.48 -12.73 -1.58
C THR A 61 5.70 -11.55 -2.51
N ALA A 62 4.62 -10.93 -3.01
CA ALA A 62 4.73 -9.73 -3.84
C ALA A 62 5.32 -8.56 -3.03
N VAL A 63 4.90 -8.37 -1.79
CA VAL A 63 5.44 -7.32 -0.92
C VAL A 63 6.94 -7.50 -0.68
N THR A 64 7.37 -8.72 -0.30
CA THR A 64 8.78 -9.01 -0.06
C THR A 64 9.63 -8.71 -1.28
N LEU A 65 9.21 -9.17 -2.47
CA LEU A 65 9.96 -8.93 -3.69
C LEU A 65 9.97 -7.44 -4.08
N ALA A 66 8.88 -6.71 -3.86
CA ALA A 66 8.86 -5.26 -4.08
C ALA A 66 9.88 -4.52 -3.21
N VAL A 67 10.02 -4.91 -1.93
CA VAL A 67 11.02 -4.34 -1.01
C VAL A 67 12.45 -4.68 -1.44
N GLU A 68 12.70 -5.94 -1.81
CA GLU A 68 14.01 -6.39 -2.30
C GLU A 68 14.41 -5.67 -3.59
N LEU A 69 13.49 -5.57 -4.56
CA LEU A 69 13.71 -4.86 -5.81
C LEU A 69 13.94 -3.37 -5.56
N GLY A 70 13.11 -2.70 -4.75
CA GLY A 70 13.31 -1.28 -4.42
C GLY A 70 14.69 -1.02 -3.81
N THR A 71 15.11 -1.84 -2.86
CA THR A 71 16.42 -1.74 -2.21
C THR A 71 17.58 -1.97 -3.18
N ARG A 72 17.45 -2.99 -4.04
CA ARG A 72 18.45 -3.34 -5.06
C ARG A 72 18.57 -2.24 -6.11
N LEU A 73 17.45 -1.75 -6.62
CA LEU A 73 17.41 -0.72 -7.65
C LEU A 73 17.85 0.64 -7.13
N GLY A 74 17.68 0.92 -5.83
CA GLY A 74 18.14 2.14 -5.17
C GLY A 74 19.64 2.19 -4.88
N GLN A 75 20.41 1.12 -5.14
CA GLN A 75 21.86 1.19 -5.02
C GLN A 75 22.45 2.19 -6.04
N PRO A 76 23.57 2.87 -5.73
CA PRO A 76 24.14 3.85 -6.66
C PRO A 76 24.45 3.26 -8.04
N TYR A 77 24.40 4.11 -9.06
CA TYR A 77 24.80 3.77 -10.43
C TYR A 77 25.99 4.62 -10.84
N ILE A 78 27.01 4.00 -11.44
CA ILE A 78 28.12 4.72 -12.05
C ILE A 78 27.83 4.87 -13.54
N ILE A 79 27.53 6.10 -13.98
CA ILE A 79 27.23 6.44 -15.37
C ILE A 79 28.13 7.59 -15.79
N ASP A 80 28.94 7.38 -16.83
CA ASP A 80 29.84 8.40 -17.38
C ASP A 80 30.78 9.03 -16.33
N GLY A 81 31.19 8.24 -15.34
CA GLY A 81 32.06 8.68 -14.24
C GLY A 81 31.34 9.40 -13.10
N TYR A 82 30.02 9.61 -13.21
CA TYR A 82 29.19 10.16 -12.14
C TYR A 82 28.53 9.06 -11.32
N GLU A 83 28.53 9.22 -10.01
CA GLU A 83 27.74 8.39 -9.11
C GLU A 83 26.33 8.99 -8.94
N ILE A 84 25.33 8.28 -9.45
CA ILE A 84 23.92 8.68 -9.43
C ILE A 84 23.22 7.95 -8.29
N HIS A 85 22.70 8.74 -7.34
CA HIS A 85 21.83 8.29 -6.28
C HIS A 85 20.38 8.56 -6.67
N MET A 86 19.58 7.51 -6.72
CA MET A 86 18.16 7.58 -7.07
C MET A 86 17.41 6.47 -6.35
N THR A 87 16.10 6.61 -6.29
CA THR A 87 15.20 5.62 -5.71
C THR A 87 14.17 5.20 -6.73
N VAL A 88 13.46 4.11 -6.46
CA VAL A 88 12.40 3.61 -7.33
C VAL A 88 11.15 3.46 -6.49
N SER A 89 10.07 4.10 -6.92
CA SER A 89 8.75 3.94 -6.34
C SER A 89 8.10 2.67 -6.86
N VAL A 90 7.70 1.76 -5.97
CA VAL A 90 7.08 0.48 -6.34
C VAL A 90 5.64 0.40 -5.86
N GLY A 91 4.73 -0.02 -6.74
CA GLY A 91 3.33 -0.34 -6.48
C GLY A 91 2.97 -1.77 -6.86
N THR A 92 2.20 -2.44 -6.00
CA THR A 92 1.82 -3.85 -6.18
C THR A 92 0.31 -4.01 -6.25
N ALA A 93 -0.16 -4.96 -7.06
CA ALA A 93 -1.55 -5.43 -7.11
C ALA A 93 -1.56 -6.94 -7.37
N VAL A 94 -2.50 -7.67 -6.76
CA VAL A 94 -2.54 -9.13 -6.74
C VAL A 94 -3.87 -9.64 -7.28
N TYR A 95 -3.80 -10.54 -8.27
CA TYR A 95 -4.97 -11.28 -8.75
C TYR A 95 -5.38 -12.37 -7.73
N PRO A 96 -6.69 -12.62 -7.51
CA PRO A 96 -7.84 -11.86 -8.02
C PRO A 96 -8.29 -10.72 -7.08
N GLY A 97 -7.59 -10.50 -5.96
CA GLY A 97 -8.03 -9.60 -4.87
C GLY A 97 -8.13 -8.13 -5.27
N ASP A 98 -7.16 -7.63 -6.03
CA ASP A 98 -7.08 -6.22 -6.45
C ASP A 98 -7.66 -5.98 -7.86
N GLY A 99 -8.09 -7.06 -8.54
CA GLY A 99 -8.63 -6.98 -9.88
C GLY A 99 -8.70 -8.35 -10.56
N LYS A 100 -9.72 -8.53 -11.41
CA LYS A 100 -9.90 -9.74 -12.22
C LYS A 100 -9.49 -9.57 -13.68
N THR A 101 -9.09 -8.36 -14.07
CA THR A 101 -8.64 -8.02 -15.41
C THR A 101 -7.26 -7.37 -15.36
N TYR A 102 -6.53 -7.46 -16.46
CA TYR A 102 -5.24 -6.79 -16.62
C TYR A 102 -5.34 -5.29 -16.32
N ASP A 103 -6.30 -4.59 -16.94
CA ASP A 103 -6.48 -3.14 -16.76
C ASP A 103 -6.77 -2.75 -15.31
N ALA A 104 -7.55 -3.57 -14.60
CA ALA A 104 -7.84 -3.32 -13.19
C ALA A 104 -6.58 -3.47 -12.33
N LEU A 105 -5.78 -4.52 -12.57
CA LEU A 105 -4.56 -4.78 -11.81
C LEU A 105 -3.48 -3.72 -12.05
N ILE A 106 -3.26 -3.33 -13.31
CA ILE A 106 -2.32 -2.24 -13.64
C ILE A 106 -2.75 -0.94 -12.97
N LYS A 107 -4.03 -0.58 -13.10
CA LYS A 107 -4.56 0.63 -12.47
C LYS A 107 -4.39 0.63 -10.94
N GLN A 108 -4.61 -0.49 -10.26
CA GLN A 108 -4.38 -0.54 -8.81
C GLN A 108 -2.89 -0.47 -8.44
N ALA A 109 -2.03 -1.13 -9.22
CA ALA A 109 -0.59 -1.06 -9.03
C ALA A 109 -0.07 0.38 -9.22
N ASP A 110 -0.55 1.10 -10.25
CA ASP A 110 -0.22 2.50 -10.50
C ASP A 110 -0.65 3.40 -9.33
N ILE A 111 -1.89 3.22 -8.82
CA ILE A 111 -2.40 3.99 -7.68
C ILE A 111 -1.51 3.77 -6.44
N ALA A 112 -1.08 2.53 -6.19
CA ALA A 112 -0.14 2.27 -5.10
C ALA A 112 1.24 2.86 -5.35
N MET A 113 1.80 2.73 -6.55
CA MET A 113 3.09 3.32 -6.89
C MET A 113 3.06 4.84 -6.67
N TYR A 114 2.00 5.52 -7.11
CA TYR A 114 1.82 6.95 -6.89
C TYR A 114 1.76 7.32 -5.41
N ARG A 115 1.15 6.46 -4.57
CA ARG A 115 1.16 6.63 -3.10
C ARG A 115 2.55 6.38 -2.49
N ALA A 116 3.42 5.62 -3.14
CA ALA A 116 4.82 5.44 -2.71
C ALA A 116 5.64 6.70 -2.95
N LYS A 117 5.34 7.38 -4.06
CA LYS A 117 6.12 8.50 -4.57
C LYS A 117 6.20 9.62 -3.54
N GLY A 118 7.43 10.06 -3.25
CA GLY A 118 7.69 11.19 -2.35
C GLY A 118 7.49 10.91 -0.85
N THR A 119 7.19 9.67 -0.44
CA THR A 119 7.02 9.31 0.99
C THR A 119 8.33 9.02 1.72
N GLY A 120 9.46 8.99 1.01
CA GLY A 120 10.78 8.65 1.56
C GLY A 120 11.03 7.15 1.76
N SER A 121 9.97 6.34 1.87
CA SER A 121 10.05 4.86 1.90
C SER A 121 10.23 4.24 0.51
N ASN A 122 9.86 4.96 -0.56
CA ASN A 122 9.90 4.56 -1.98
C ASN A 122 9.22 3.21 -2.30
N ILE A 123 8.46 2.65 -1.36
CA ILE A 123 7.73 1.39 -1.51
C ILE A 123 6.33 1.63 -0.94
N SER A 124 5.29 1.42 -1.74
CA SER A 124 3.91 1.45 -1.26
C SER A 124 3.10 0.32 -1.85
N ILE A 125 2.29 -0.29 -1.01
CA ILE A 125 1.55 -1.49 -1.31
C ILE A 125 0.10 -1.08 -1.50
N PHE A 126 -0.53 -1.47 -2.61
CA PHE A 126 -1.99 -1.47 -2.66
C PHE A 126 -2.44 -2.67 -1.83
N ALA A 127 -2.59 -2.49 -0.53
CA ALA A 127 -3.36 -3.42 0.27
C ALA A 127 -4.81 -2.96 0.17
N ALA A 128 -5.62 -3.60 -0.68
CA ALA A 128 -7.06 -3.56 -0.45
C ALA A 128 -7.29 -3.92 1.03
N PRO A 129 -8.13 -3.19 1.78
CA PRO A 129 -8.38 -3.53 3.17
C PRO A 129 -8.83 -5.00 3.20
N LYS A 130 -8.06 -5.86 3.86
CA LYS A 130 -8.47 -7.24 4.13
C LYS A 130 -9.87 -7.14 4.72
N GLN A 131 -10.89 -7.58 3.97
CA GLN A 131 -12.22 -7.78 4.55
C GLN A 131 -11.97 -8.68 5.77
N ARG A 132 -12.19 -8.13 6.96
CA ARG A 132 -12.34 -8.96 8.15
C ARG A 132 -13.52 -9.86 7.82
N LEU A 133 -13.24 -11.10 7.43
CA LEU A 133 -14.23 -12.17 7.44
C LEU A 133 -14.86 -12.12 8.84
N GLY A 134 -16.11 -11.65 8.88
CA GLY A 134 -16.80 -11.38 10.11
C GLY A 134 -16.82 -12.65 10.95
N LYS A 135 -16.38 -12.56 12.21
CA LYS A 135 -16.89 -13.48 13.21
C LYS A 135 -18.37 -13.13 13.39
N ALA A 136 -19.22 -14.02 12.86
CA ALA A 136 -20.64 -14.02 13.12
C ALA A 136 -20.90 -14.08 14.64
N ALA A 137 -22.01 -13.46 15.00
CA ALA A 137 -22.60 -13.19 16.31
C ALA A 137 -22.31 -14.19 17.46
N THR A 138 -22.19 -13.61 18.66
CA THR A 138 -23.01 -14.08 19.77
C THR A 138 -23.46 -12.85 20.57
N GLN A 139 -24.70 -12.43 20.30
CA GLN A 139 -25.48 -11.71 21.30
C GLN A 139 -25.71 -12.69 22.44
N ASN A 140 -25.34 -12.30 23.67
CA ASN A 140 -25.99 -12.82 24.86
C ASN A 140 -26.33 -11.62 25.75
N GLN A 141 -27.57 -11.17 25.59
CA GLN A 141 -28.31 -10.50 26.65
C GLN A 141 -28.81 -11.61 27.58
N ASP A 142 -28.21 -11.76 28.75
CA ASP A 142 -28.89 -12.43 29.85
C ASP A 142 -29.51 -11.37 30.76
N ALA A 143 -30.83 -11.35 30.69
CA ALA A 143 -31.73 -10.62 31.56
C ALA A 143 -31.78 -11.31 32.92
N SER A 144 -31.43 -10.59 33.98
CA SER A 144 -31.95 -10.88 35.32
C SER A 144 -33.32 -10.19 35.47
N LYS A 145 -34.39 -10.95 35.23
CA LYS A 145 -35.77 -10.58 35.59
C LYS A 145 -36.13 -11.12 36.96
N GLY A 146 -36.94 -10.33 37.67
CA GLY A 146 -37.88 -10.77 38.70
C GLY A 146 -37.46 -10.32 40.10
N ALA A 147 -38.33 -9.80 40.96
CA ALA A 147 -39.74 -9.41 40.97
C ALA A 147 -39.87 -8.54 42.26
N ASP A 148 -40.87 -7.73 42.55
CA ASP A 148 -42.29 -8.06 42.65
C ASP A 148 -43.04 -6.89 43.33
N ARG A 149 -44.29 -6.63 42.91
CA ARG A 149 -45.44 -5.95 43.59
C ARG A 149 -45.23 -4.55 44.23
N GLY A 150 -46.03 -3.50 43.97
CA GLY A 150 -47.45 -3.41 43.66
C GLY A 150 -48.23 -2.82 44.87
N HIS A 151 -49.06 -1.78 44.61
CA HIS A 151 -49.96 -0.99 45.50
C HIS A 151 -49.38 0.29 46.10
N GLU A 152 -50.09 1.41 46.34
CA GLU A 152 -51.32 2.08 45.86
C GLU A 152 -51.50 3.30 46.81
N TYR A 153 -51.96 4.44 46.27
CA TYR A 153 -52.62 5.57 46.96
C TYR A 153 -51.84 6.70 47.70
N ASP A 154 -52.24 7.94 47.33
CA ASP A 154 -52.03 9.32 47.84
C ASP A 154 -52.93 9.59 49.10
N PRO A 155 -53.10 10.77 49.76
CA PRO A 155 -52.38 12.06 49.89
C PRO A 155 -52.16 12.51 51.37
N THR A 156 -51.68 13.76 51.54
CA THR A 156 -51.84 14.69 52.69
C THR A 156 -50.66 14.87 53.66
N THR A 157 -50.03 16.05 53.59
CA THR A 157 -49.67 17.04 54.66
C THR A 157 -48.58 17.98 54.08
N ARG A 158 -48.93 19.16 53.56
CA ARG A 158 -48.96 20.49 54.21
C ARG A 158 -47.75 20.84 55.09
N ASP A 159 -47.17 22.00 54.75
CA ASP A 159 -46.40 22.95 55.57
C ASP A 159 -45.09 22.43 56.21
N ASP A 160 -44.01 23.19 56.38
CA ASP A 160 -43.91 24.63 56.54
C ASP A 160 -42.43 25.07 56.38
N SER A 161 -42.24 26.25 55.80
CA SER A 161 -41.27 27.28 56.24
C SER A 161 -39.73 27.08 56.22
N ALA A 162 -39.07 28.23 56.03
CA ALA A 162 -37.75 28.63 56.50
C ALA A 162 -36.52 28.16 55.69
N LEU A 163 -35.50 28.97 55.37
CA LEU A 163 -35.21 30.41 55.47
C LEU A 163 -33.76 30.54 54.95
N ALA A 164 -33.45 31.66 54.26
CA ALA A 164 -32.15 32.34 54.24
C ALA A 164 -30.94 31.59 53.60
N SER A 165 -30.08 32.16 52.77
CA SER A 165 -29.87 33.50 52.21
C SER A 165 -29.09 33.34 50.91
#